data_AF-A0A2A2AE46-F1
#
_entry.id   AF-A0A2A2AE46-F1
#
_cell.length_a   1.000
_cell.length_b   1.000
_cell.length_c   1.000
_cell.angle_alpha   90.00
_cell.angle_beta   90.00
_cell.angle_gamma   90.00
#
_symmetry.space_group_name_H-M   'P 1'
#
loop_
_entity.id
_entity.type
_entity.pdbx_description
1 polymer ?
#
loop_
_entity_poly.entity_id
_entity_poly.type
_entity_poly.pdbx_seq_one_letter_code
_entity_poly.pdbx_strand_id
1 'polypeptide(L)'
;MNSPTPAPMPSPSAAAMPDAGHAHWMRLALAEAEQAAAEGEVPVGAVLVRDGQLLARNHNRTRQLADPSAHAEMLALREGAARLGNHRMGDCTLYVTLEPCAMCSGAVFQARLACVVFGASEPKTGAAGSVLDLFAHPGLNHHTQLVRGVLADECAALLEQFFQQRRRQQAQASQPLRDDALRTPEACFAPCPAPGHYTSALPELQGLRLHYQYWPESLPQGQPNHPPAQPRTALLLLHPPWHWSAWWAPLLQALPRGAYPVLAPDLVGWGRSDKPKKSPWHDAARHARILLQLLDALGLRQFTLVSLEGAGPSLAPVLLQALAQAEPERLAGWLRLLPAQKMSAQSAPAAQQPLWPVAPGRMDKRWSVAAHLGRCLPAGADQEWLLQAAAPYPSAAHARHWLAGQLQMPANLPSHPIALPPERQWQLALQPAGPAAWPGLPPPQAIDAMHRRWLAHNGPGPGADSQ
;
A
#
# COMPACT_ATOMS: atom_id res chain seq x y z
N MET A 1 30.72 -35.76 62.18
CA MET A 1 30.28 -34.50 62.82
C MET A 1 29.47 -33.75 61.78
N ASN A 2 28.15 -33.68 61.97
CA ASN A 2 27.22 -33.00 61.06
C ASN A 2 27.43 -31.49 61.15
N SER A 3 27.91 -30.87 60.08
CA SER A 3 27.88 -29.41 59.94
C SER A 3 26.45 -28.98 59.61
N PRO A 4 25.87 -28.00 60.31
CA PRO A 4 24.49 -27.59 60.08
C PRO A 4 24.36 -26.88 58.74
N THR A 5 23.32 -27.24 57.98
CA THR A 5 22.90 -26.55 56.76
C THR A 5 22.57 -25.10 57.10
N PRO A 6 23.10 -24.09 56.37
CA PRO A 6 22.74 -22.70 56.63
C PRO A 6 21.26 -22.48 56.28
N ALA A 7 20.55 -21.80 57.18
CA ALA A 7 19.14 -21.45 57.00
C ALA A 7 18.95 -20.58 55.73
N PRO A 8 17.81 -20.70 55.03
CA PRO A 8 17.53 -19.87 53.87
C PRO A 8 17.43 -18.40 54.29
N MET A 9 18.24 -17.55 53.65
CA MET A 9 18.15 -16.11 53.83
C MET A 9 16.79 -15.62 53.32
N PRO A 10 16.15 -14.64 53.98
CA PRO A 10 14.89 -14.09 53.52
C PRO A 10 15.07 -13.44 52.14
N SER A 11 14.23 -13.82 51.18
CA SER A 11 14.18 -13.22 49.86
C SER A 11 13.97 -11.70 49.98
N PRO A 12 14.79 -10.85 49.32
CA PRO A 12 14.48 -9.44 49.25
C PRO A 12 13.16 -9.28 48.47
N SER A 13 12.19 -8.68 49.15
CA SER A 13 10.87 -8.34 48.63
C SER A 13 11.01 -7.63 47.28
N ALA A 14 10.63 -8.32 46.21
CA ALA A 14 10.39 -7.73 44.90
C ALA A 14 9.22 -6.74 45.04
N ALA A 15 9.54 -5.48 45.34
CA ALA A 15 8.59 -4.40 45.15
C ALA A 15 8.25 -4.37 43.67
N ALA A 16 7.05 -4.86 43.33
CA ALA A 16 6.49 -4.76 42.00
C ALA A 16 6.53 -3.29 41.58
N MET A 17 7.41 -2.98 40.63
CA MET A 17 7.45 -1.65 40.03
C MET A 17 6.06 -1.39 39.42
N PRO A 18 5.39 -0.26 39.71
CA PRO A 18 4.13 0.07 39.07
C PRO A 18 4.32 0.12 37.55
N ASP A 19 3.27 -0.20 36.80
CA ASP A 19 3.23 -0.33 35.34
C ASP A 19 3.87 0.86 34.58
N ALA A 20 3.80 2.06 35.18
CA ALA A 20 4.46 3.28 34.70
C ALA A 20 6.00 3.18 34.59
N GLY A 21 6.64 2.36 35.43
CA GLY A 21 8.09 2.15 35.43
C GLY A 21 8.56 1.29 34.26
N HIS A 22 7.80 0.26 33.87
CA HIS A 22 8.17 -0.60 32.75
C HIS A 22 8.11 0.13 31.41
N ALA A 23 7.07 0.96 31.20
CA ALA A 23 6.94 1.77 30.00
C ALA A 23 8.12 2.75 29.81
N HIS A 24 8.67 3.32 30.90
CA HIS A 24 9.85 4.19 30.82
C HIS A 24 11.08 3.45 30.25
N TRP A 25 11.41 2.29 30.82
CA TRP A 25 12.56 1.50 30.37
C TRP A 25 12.36 0.91 28.98
N MET A 26 11.12 0.52 28.63
CA MET A 26 10.81 0.04 27.28
C MET A 26 10.99 1.13 26.22
N ARG A 27 10.67 2.40 26.53
CA ARG A 27 10.98 3.51 25.60
C ARG A 27 12.47 3.72 25.37
N LEU A 28 13.30 3.48 26.39
CA LEU A 28 14.75 3.49 26.20
C LEU A 28 15.23 2.31 25.32
N ALA A 29 14.62 1.14 25.46
CA ALA A 29 14.86 0.01 24.56
C ALA A 29 14.39 0.29 23.12
N LEU A 30 13.26 0.98 22.94
CA LEU A 30 12.78 1.45 21.63
C LEU A 30 13.76 2.42 20.97
N ALA A 31 14.32 3.38 21.73
CA ALA A 31 15.34 4.29 21.21
C ALA A 31 16.59 3.54 20.71
N GLU A 32 16.99 2.45 21.39
CA GLU A 32 18.06 1.58 20.89
C GLU A 32 17.63 0.79 19.63
N ALA A 33 16.39 0.31 19.58
CA ALA A 33 15.84 -0.35 18.38
C ALA A 33 15.80 0.58 17.16
N GLU A 34 15.50 1.86 17.36
CA GLU A 34 15.56 2.90 16.33
C GLU A 34 16.98 3.11 15.81
N GLN A 35 17.99 3.05 16.69
CA GLN A 35 19.40 3.11 16.26
C GLN A 35 19.79 1.89 15.42
N ALA A 36 19.40 0.68 15.81
CA ALA A 36 19.59 -0.50 14.96
C ALA A 36 18.94 -0.31 13.58
N ALA A 37 17.73 0.23 13.52
CA ALA A 37 17.06 0.52 12.26
C ALA A 37 17.87 1.48 11.38
N ALA A 38 18.37 2.57 11.97
CA ALA A 38 19.19 3.58 11.30
C ALA A 38 20.52 3.01 10.77
N GLU A 39 21.08 2.02 11.47
CA GLU A 39 22.29 1.28 11.08
C GLU A 39 21.99 0.14 10.07
N GLY A 40 20.71 -0.08 9.71
CA GLY A 40 20.30 -1.12 8.77
C GLY A 40 20.25 -2.53 9.36
N GLU A 41 20.20 -2.64 10.68
CA GLU A 41 20.01 -3.86 11.46
C GLU A 41 18.55 -4.10 11.80
N VAL A 42 18.19 -5.34 12.13
CA VAL A 42 16.82 -5.66 12.59
C VAL A 42 16.54 -4.85 13.86
N PRO A 43 15.46 -4.05 13.93
CA PRO A 43 15.24 -3.06 14.99
C PRO A 43 14.79 -3.71 16.30
N VAL A 44 15.75 -4.28 17.02
CA VAL A 44 15.56 -4.78 18.38
C VAL A 44 16.54 -4.05 19.28
N GLY A 45 16.02 -3.51 20.37
CA GLY A 45 16.80 -2.82 21.39
C GLY A 45 16.55 -3.45 22.75
N ALA A 46 17.54 -3.34 23.63
CA ALA A 46 17.47 -3.87 24.98
C ALA A 46 18.18 -2.94 25.97
N VAL A 47 17.61 -2.83 27.16
CA VAL A 47 18.24 -2.14 28.30
C VAL A 47 18.24 -3.02 29.53
N LEU A 48 19.35 -3.00 30.26
CA LEU A 48 19.52 -3.72 31.52
C LEU A 48 19.49 -2.73 32.67
N VAL A 49 18.65 -2.99 33.67
CA VAL A 49 18.40 -2.09 34.79
C VAL A 49 18.68 -2.82 36.09
N ARG A 50 19.31 -2.14 37.04
CA ARG A 50 19.58 -2.64 38.39
C ARG A 50 19.19 -1.55 39.39
N ASP A 51 18.41 -1.89 40.42
CA ASP A 51 17.99 -0.95 41.47
C ASP A 51 17.38 0.36 40.92
N GLY A 52 16.61 0.27 39.83
CA GLY A 52 16.01 1.43 39.17
C GLY A 52 16.99 2.31 38.39
N GLN A 53 18.22 1.86 38.17
CA GLN A 53 19.24 2.58 37.41
C GLN A 53 19.61 1.83 36.13
N LEU A 54 19.82 2.57 35.05
CA LEU A 54 20.28 2.01 33.78
C LEU A 54 21.72 1.50 33.92
N LEU A 55 21.91 0.19 33.78
CA LEU A 55 23.23 -0.44 33.84
C LEU A 55 23.86 -0.56 32.44
N ALA A 56 23.09 -0.99 31.44
CA ALA A 56 23.55 -1.16 30.06
C ALA A 56 22.42 -0.92 29.06
N ARG A 57 22.77 -0.53 27.84
CA ARG A 57 21.82 -0.35 26.72
C ARG A 57 22.49 -0.76 25.42
N ASN A 58 21.79 -1.51 24.60
CA ASN A 58 22.32 -2.01 23.33
C ASN A 58 21.19 -2.34 22.35
N HIS A 59 21.57 -2.57 21.11
CA HIS A 59 20.67 -2.99 20.03
C HIS A 59 21.34 -4.06 19.17
N ASN A 60 20.55 -4.71 18.31
CA ASN A 60 21.07 -5.72 17.39
C ASN A 60 22.19 -5.17 16.49
N ARG A 61 23.30 -5.90 16.40
CA ARG A 61 24.48 -5.54 15.57
C ARG A 61 25.07 -6.77 14.85
N THR A 62 24.22 -7.73 14.49
CA THR A 62 24.66 -9.02 13.95
C THR A 62 25.41 -8.89 12.63
N ARG A 63 25.00 -7.98 11.74
CA ARG A 63 25.66 -7.73 10.46
C ARG A 63 26.90 -6.86 10.65
N GLN A 64 26.79 -5.81 11.44
CA GLN A 64 27.86 -4.85 11.71
C GLN A 64 29.08 -5.51 12.37
N LEU A 65 28.84 -6.41 13.32
CA LEU A 65 29.91 -7.13 14.04
C LEU A 65 30.26 -8.48 13.40
N ALA A 66 29.54 -8.89 12.34
CA ALA A 66 29.62 -10.24 11.77
C ALA A 66 29.53 -11.36 12.85
N ASP A 67 28.76 -11.11 13.90
CA ASP A 67 28.58 -12.01 15.05
C ASP A 67 27.10 -12.45 15.10
N PRO A 68 26.79 -13.74 14.83
CA PRO A 68 25.42 -14.23 14.89
C PRO A 68 24.81 -14.14 16.29
N SER A 69 25.63 -13.98 17.33
CA SER A 69 25.19 -13.83 18.72
C SER A 69 25.01 -12.37 19.17
N ALA A 70 25.31 -11.38 18.31
CA ALA A 70 25.21 -9.95 18.64
C ALA A 70 23.76 -9.42 18.59
N HIS A 71 22.88 -10.13 19.29
CA HIS A 71 21.53 -9.69 19.60
C HIS A 71 21.55 -8.62 20.70
N ALA A 72 20.53 -7.76 20.74
CA ALA A 72 20.40 -6.69 21.71
C ALA A 72 20.53 -7.19 23.16
N GLU A 73 19.86 -8.29 23.50
CA GLU A 73 19.90 -8.89 24.84
C GLU A 73 21.31 -9.38 25.19
N MET A 74 21.97 -10.07 24.25
CA MET A 74 23.31 -10.61 24.44
C MET A 74 24.33 -9.50 24.69
N LEU A 75 24.25 -8.41 23.91
CA LEU A 75 25.14 -7.27 24.05
C LEU A 75 24.88 -6.52 25.37
N ALA A 76 23.61 -6.31 25.75
CA ALA A 76 23.26 -5.69 27.03
C ALA A 76 23.72 -6.52 28.23
N LEU A 77 23.58 -7.86 28.17
CA LEU A 77 24.07 -8.77 29.20
C LEU A 77 25.60 -8.76 29.32
N ARG A 78 26.32 -8.80 28.18
CA ARG A 78 27.80 -8.73 28.14
C ARG A 78 28.31 -7.43 28.75
N GLU A 79 27.73 -6.31 28.37
CA GLU A 79 28.07 -5.00 28.90
C GLU A 79 27.75 -4.89 30.40
N GLY A 80 26.57 -5.34 30.81
CA GLY A 80 26.15 -5.36 32.22
C GLY A 80 27.10 -6.19 33.09
N ALA A 81 27.43 -7.41 32.65
CA ALA A 81 28.34 -8.29 33.38
C ALA A 81 29.75 -7.69 33.50
N ALA A 82 30.25 -7.04 32.43
CA ALA A 82 31.53 -6.35 32.44
C ALA A 82 31.53 -5.17 33.43
N ARG A 83 30.48 -4.34 33.43
CA ARG A 83 30.34 -3.20 34.37
C ARG A 83 30.24 -3.65 35.84
N LEU A 84 29.60 -4.79 36.08
CA LEU A 84 29.46 -5.37 37.42
C LEU A 84 30.67 -6.19 37.86
N GLY A 85 31.56 -6.58 36.95
CA GLY A 85 32.61 -7.56 37.21
C GLY A 85 32.05 -8.94 37.61
N ASN A 86 30.82 -9.26 37.22
CA ASN A 86 30.13 -10.48 37.64
C ASN A 86 29.16 -10.98 36.55
N HIS A 87 29.21 -12.27 36.24
CA HIS A 87 28.30 -12.91 35.29
C HIS A 87 26.89 -13.15 35.86
N ARG A 88 26.74 -13.15 37.20
CA ARG A 88 25.45 -13.31 37.86
C ARG A 88 24.86 -11.95 38.19
N MET A 89 23.68 -11.69 37.67
CA MET A 89 22.97 -10.41 37.68
C MET A 89 21.56 -10.59 38.28
N GLY A 90 21.51 -11.24 39.44
CA GLY A 90 20.29 -11.69 40.13
C GLY A 90 19.34 -10.60 40.62
N ASP A 91 19.78 -9.34 40.58
CA ASP A 91 19.06 -8.13 40.94
C ASP A 91 18.75 -7.25 39.73
N CYS A 92 19.02 -7.74 38.52
CA CYS A 92 18.82 -7.00 37.29
C CYS A 92 17.52 -7.40 36.58
N THR A 93 16.89 -6.41 35.93
CA THR A 93 15.77 -6.56 35.01
C THR A 93 16.22 -6.20 33.60
N LEU A 94 15.96 -7.09 32.64
CA LEU A 94 16.19 -6.85 31.21
C LEU A 94 14.89 -6.42 30.54
N TYR A 95 14.92 -5.30 29.83
CA TYR A 95 13.85 -4.84 28.96
C TYR A 95 14.27 -5.04 27.51
N VAL A 96 13.42 -5.64 26.68
CA VAL A 96 13.72 -5.89 25.25
C VAL A 96 12.47 -5.66 24.39
N THR A 97 12.64 -5.02 23.24
CA THR A 97 11.47 -4.63 22.40
C THR A 97 10.77 -5.82 21.74
N LEU A 98 11.45 -6.96 21.57
CA LEU A 98 10.93 -8.17 20.96
C LEU A 98 11.12 -9.37 21.89
N GLU A 99 10.20 -10.33 21.86
CA GLU A 99 10.31 -11.57 22.60
C GLU A 99 11.66 -12.28 22.35
N PRO A 100 12.40 -12.67 23.40
CA PRO A 100 13.72 -13.25 23.25
C PRO A 100 13.66 -14.63 22.60
N CYS A 101 14.64 -14.91 21.73
CA CYS A 101 14.82 -16.22 21.13
C CYS A 101 15.43 -17.22 22.12
N ALA A 102 15.58 -18.49 21.70
CA ALA A 102 16.13 -19.54 22.56
C ALA A 102 17.56 -19.24 23.06
N MET A 103 18.40 -18.63 22.22
CA MET A 103 19.76 -18.21 22.60
C MET A 103 19.74 -17.16 23.72
N CYS A 104 19.00 -16.06 23.50
CA CYS A 104 18.92 -14.98 24.49
C CYS A 104 18.27 -15.45 25.78
N SER A 105 17.21 -16.27 25.70
CA SER A 105 16.55 -16.88 26.87
C SER A 105 17.51 -17.78 27.67
N GLY A 106 18.31 -18.60 26.99
CA GLY A 106 19.36 -19.39 27.63
C GLY A 106 20.41 -18.53 28.35
N ALA A 107 20.83 -17.43 27.72
CA ALA A 107 21.77 -16.48 28.32
C ALA A 107 21.19 -15.77 29.56
N VAL A 108 19.91 -15.40 29.53
CA VAL A 108 19.17 -14.86 30.69
C VAL A 108 19.25 -15.82 31.88
N PHE A 109 19.05 -17.12 31.66
CA PHE A 109 19.14 -18.12 32.73
C PHE A 109 20.56 -18.24 33.28
N GLN A 110 21.59 -18.24 32.42
CA GLN A 110 22.98 -18.29 32.86
C GLN A 110 23.40 -17.03 33.63
N ALA A 111 22.90 -15.87 33.20
CA ALA A 111 23.09 -14.59 33.87
C ALA A 111 22.31 -14.47 35.18
N ARG A 112 21.38 -15.38 35.43
CA ARG A 112 20.53 -15.40 36.62
C ARG A 112 19.66 -14.16 36.79
N LEU A 113 19.19 -13.50 35.73
CA LEU A 113 18.35 -12.30 35.88
C LEU A 113 17.11 -12.53 36.76
N ALA A 114 16.72 -11.49 37.51
CA ALA A 114 15.48 -11.49 38.30
C ALA A 114 14.25 -11.45 37.40
N CYS A 115 14.29 -10.61 36.37
CA CYS A 115 13.12 -10.34 35.54
C CYS A 115 13.51 -10.04 34.08
N VAL A 116 12.66 -10.48 33.16
CA VAL A 116 12.67 -10.07 31.75
C VAL A 116 11.31 -9.44 31.43
N VAL A 117 11.35 -8.27 30.82
CA VAL A 117 10.19 -7.52 30.35
C VAL A 117 10.31 -7.36 28.84
N PHE A 118 9.34 -7.81 28.06
CA PHE A 118 9.36 -7.64 26.62
C PHE A 118 8.11 -6.97 26.04
N GLY A 119 8.29 -6.34 24.87
CA GLY A 119 7.23 -5.67 24.13
C GLY A 119 6.46 -6.62 23.21
N ALA A 120 6.83 -6.63 21.93
CA ALA A 120 6.15 -7.44 20.91
C ALA A 120 6.47 -8.94 21.05
N SER A 121 5.50 -9.80 20.74
CA SER A 121 5.73 -11.26 20.65
C SER A 121 6.38 -11.65 19.32
N GLU A 122 7.16 -12.73 19.28
CA GLU A 122 7.85 -13.24 18.07
C GLU A 122 7.28 -14.61 17.67
N PRO A 123 6.24 -14.65 16.81
CA PRO A 123 5.50 -15.88 16.51
C PRO A 123 6.31 -16.94 15.75
N LYS A 124 7.48 -16.61 15.18
CA LYS A 124 8.27 -17.55 14.37
C LYS A 124 9.43 -18.18 15.12
N THR A 125 9.98 -17.51 16.12
CA THR A 125 11.20 -17.96 16.81
C THR A 125 11.23 -17.64 18.30
N GLY A 126 10.19 -16.98 18.84
CA GLY A 126 10.10 -16.60 20.25
C GLY A 126 10.13 -17.83 21.16
N ALA A 127 10.99 -17.77 22.17
CA ALA A 127 11.22 -18.88 23.11
C ALA A 127 10.75 -18.58 24.53
N ALA A 128 9.99 -17.50 24.69
CA ALA A 128 9.42 -17.12 25.95
C ALA A 128 7.91 -17.34 25.97
N GLY A 129 7.28 -18.07 25.05
CA GLY A 129 5.83 -18.33 25.04
C GLY A 129 5.21 -18.45 23.65
N SER A 130 5.90 -18.00 22.60
CA SER A 130 5.38 -18.10 21.21
C SER A 130 5.57 -19.50 20.61
N VAL A 131 6.80 -19.87 20.26
CA VAL A 131 7.09 -21.18 19.65
C VAL A 131 7.49 -22.19 20.72
N LEU A 132 8.29 -21.73 21.67
CA LEU A 132 8.71 -22.47 22.85
C LEU A 132 8.45 -21.59 24.07
N ASP A 133 8.21 -22.23 25.22
CA ASP A 133 8.25 -21.53 26.50
C ASP A 133 9.33 -22.14 27.39
N LEU A 134 10.56 -21.62 27.24
CA LEU A 134 11.68 -22.06 28.07
C LEU A 134 11.55 -21.58 29.52
N PHE A 135 10.80 -20.49 29.76
CA PHE A 135 10.58 -19.94 31.09
C PHE A 135 9.52 -20.71 31.87
N ALA A 136 8.67 -21.49 31.21
CA ALA A 136 7.72 -22.39 31.85
C ALA A 136 8.22 -23.85 31.95
N HIS A 137 9.39 -24.17 31.41
CA HIS A 137 9.85 -25.56 31.31
C HIS A 137 10.33 -26.10 32.68
N PRO A 138 9.67 -27.12 33.26
CA PRO A 138 9.90 -27.54 34.66
C PRO A 138 11.29 -28.16 34.90
N GLY A 139 11.92 -28.74 33.87
CA GLY A 139 13.26 -29.31 33.97
C GLY A 139 14.40 -28.28 33.98
N LEU A 140 14.10 -27.00 33.71
CA LEU A 140 15.09 -25.93 33.73
C LEU A 140 15.03 -25.22 35.08
N ASN A 141 16.19 -24.96 35.70
CA ASN A 141 16.29 -24.23 36.96
C ASN A 141 16.13 -22.71 36.72
N HIS A 142 14.89 -22.29 36.46
CA HIS A 142 14.53 -20.91 36.15
C HIS A 142 13.94 -20.22 37.39
N HIS A 143 14.43 -19.02 37.66
CA HIS A 143 14.03 -18.14 38.78
C HIS A 143 13.64 -16.74 38.27
N THR A 144 13.61 -16.57 36.95
CA THR A 144 13.39 -15.30 36.26
C THR A 144 11.89 -15.08 36.03
N GLN A 145 11.38 -13.96 36.53
CA GLN A 145 10.02 -13.51 36.24
C GLN A 145 9.92 -12.97 34.82
N LEU A 146 8.75 -13.14 34.19
CA LEU A 146 8.51 -12.69 32.83
C LEU A 146 7.30 -11.75 32.78
N VAL A 147 7.51 -10.55 32.26
CA VAL A 147 6.47 -9.55 31.97
C VAL A 147 6.41 -9.37 30.46
N ARG A 148 5.20 -9.33 29.90
CA ARG A 148 4.95 -9.40 28.46
C ARG A 148 4.12 -8.20 28.02
N GLY A 149 4.27 -7.80 26.76
CA GLY A 149 3.34 -6.88 26.11
C GLY A 149 3.53 -5.41 26.44
N VAL A 150 4.63 -5.02 27.09
CA VAL A 150 4.87 -3.61 27.44
C VAL A 150 5.19 -2.82 26.17
N LEU A 151 4.31 -1.88 25.80
CA LEU A 151 4.39 -1.13 24.53
C LEU A 151 4.44 -2.03 23.29
N ALA A 152 3.74 -3.17 23.31
CA ALA A 152 3.78 -4.16 22.23
C ALA A 152 3.48 -3.59 20.84
N ASP A 153 2.48 -2.72 20.72
CA ASP A 153 2.07 -2.12 19.45
C ASP A 153 3.17 -1.22 18.87
N GLU A 154 3.83 -0.41 19.70
CA GLU A 154 4.94 0.45 19.28
C GLU A 154 6.15 -0.38 18.83
N CYS A 155 6.48 -1.43 19.60
CA CYS A 155 7.57 -2.35 19.25
C CYS A 155 7.29 -3.10 17.93
N ALA A 156 6.06 -3.59 17.73
CA ALA A 156 5.66 -4.29 16.52
C ALA A 156 5.67 -3.36 15.30
N ALA A 157 5.15 -2.13 15.46
CA ALA A 157 5.09 -1.14 14.38
C ALA A 157 6.49 -0.82 13.81
N LEU A 158 7.49 -0.64 14.68
CA LEU A 158 8.87 -0.39 14.25
C LEU A 158 9.45 -1.55 13.42
N LEU A 159 9.25 -2.79 13.89
CA LEU A 159 9.72 -4.00 13.21
C LEU A 159 9.04 -4.18 11.84
N GLU A 160 7.73 -3.96 11.77
CA GLU A 160 6.95 -4.02 10.53
C GLU A 160 7.41 -2.98 9.52
N GLN A 161 7.58 -1.73 9.96
CA GLN A 161 8.05 -0.64 9.11
C GLN A 161 9.42 -0.95 8.50
N PHE A 162 10.36 -1.45 9.29
CA PHE A 162 11.69 -1.84 8.82
C PHE A 162 11.62 -2.90 7.70
N PHE A 163 10.89 -4.00 7.92
CA PHE A 163 10.79 -5.04 6.90
C PHE A 163 9.99 -4.62 5.67
N GLN A 164 8.97 -3.76 5.82
CA GLN A 164 8.26 -3.17 4.69
C GLN A 164 9.20 -2.32 3.83
N GLN A 165 10.03 -1.47 4.44
CA GLN A 165 11.03 -0.67 3.73
C GLN A 165 12.06 -1.55 3.02
N ARG A 166 12.58 -2.60 3.67
CA ARG A 166 13.52 -3.55 3.05
C ARG A 166 12.93 -4.28 1.85
N ARG A 167 11.67 -4.74 1.95
CA ARG A 167 10.97 -5.37 0.80
C ARG A 167 10.80 -4.40 -0.36
N ARG A 168 10.47 -3.13 -0.09
CA ARG A 168 10.37 -2.09 -1.13
C ARG A 168 11.73 -1.84 -1.81
N GLN A 169 12.80 -1.72 -1.03
CA GLN A 169 14.17 -1.54 -1.55
C GLN A 169 14.62 -2.73 -2.40
N GLN A 170 14.37 -3.97 -1.93
CA GLN A 170 14.72 -5.17 -2.68
C GLN A 170 13.93 -5.30 -3.98
N ALA A 171 12.62 -4.99 -3.95
CA ALA A 171 11.79 -4.96 -5.16
C ALA A 171 12.32 -3.91 -6.17
N GLN A 172 12.73 -2.73 -5.70
CA GLN A 172 13.34 -1.71 -6.55
C GLN A 172 14.69 -2.16 -7.13
N ALA A 173 15.53 -2.83 -6.34
CA ALA A 173 16.83 -3.34 -6.78
C ALA A 173 16.71 -4.50 -7.80
N SER A 174 15.68 -5.34 -7.67
CA SER A 174 15.41 -6.45 -8.60
C SER A 174 14.93 -6.00 -9.99
N GLN A 175 14.67 -4.70 -10.19
CA GLN A 175 14.19 -4.14 -11.45
C GLN A 175 15.21 -3.14 -12.00
N PRO A 176 16.33 -3.62 -12.58
CA PRO A 176 17.43 -2.77 -13.03
C PRO A 176 16.91 -1.70 -14.00
N LEU A 177 17.38 -0.47 -13.81
CA LEU A 177 17.05 0.64 -14.70
C LEU A 177 17.86 0.49 -15.98
N ARG A 178 17.18 0.53 -17.14
CA ARG A 178 17.85 0.56 -18.44
C ARG A 178 18.70 1.83 -18.60
N ASP A 179 19.84 1.70 -19.27
CA ASP A 179 20.77 2.81 -19.53
C ASP A 179 20.15 3.95 -20.34
N ASP A 180 19.13 3.66 -21.15
CA ASP A 180 18.39 4.63 -21.96
C ASP A 180 17.12 5.16 -21.28
N ALA A 181 16.94 4.90 -19.98
CA ALA A 181 15.81 5.36 -19.20
C ALA A 181 16.24 6.14 -17.94
N LEU A 182 15.29 6.89 -17.38
CA LEU A 182 15.39 7.57 -16.10
C LEU A 182 14.30 7.06 -15.18
N ARG A 183 14.58 7.02 -13.88
CA ARG A 183 13.59 6.69 -12.85
C ARG A 183 13.44 7.88 -11.94
N THR A 184 12.22 8.37 -11.78
CA THR A 184 11.96 9.45 -10.81
C THR A 184 12.25 8.91 -9.41
N PRO A 185 13.06 9.60 -8.59
CA PRO A 185 13.33 9.17 -7.22
C PRO A 185 12.04 9.03 -6.40
N GLU A 186 11.96 8.00 -5.56
CA GLU A 186 10.77 7.71 -4.75
C GLU A 186 10.40 8.88 -3.83
N ALA A 187 11.40 9.60 -3.32
CA ALA A 187 11.22 10.78 -2.47
C ALA A 187 10.38 11.88 -3.14
N CYS A 188 10.39 11.99 -4.47
CA CYS A 188 9.60 12.98 -5.16
C CYS A 188 8.08 12.71 -5.05
N PHE A 189 7.68 11.46 -4.80
CA PHE A 189 6.28 11.06 -4.65
C PHE A 189 5.82 10.99 -3.19
N ALA A 190 6.68 11.34 -2.23
CA ALA A 190 6.35 11.29 -0.80
C ALA A 190 5.08 12.10 -0.41
N PRO A 191 4.77 13.27 -1.02
CA PRO A 191 3.57 14.04 -0.68
C PRO A 191 2.25 13.34 -1.01
N CYS A 192 2.25 12.41 -1.96
CA CYS A 192 1.05 11.69 -2.37
C CYS A 192 1.41 10.23 -2.74
N PRO A 193 1.45 9.33 -1.73
CA PRO A 193 1.84 7.95 -1.95
C PRO A 193 0.78 7.22 -2.79
N ALA A 194 1.22 6.57 -3.87
CA ALA A 194 0.44 5.61 -4.64
C ALA A 194 1.05 4.22 -4.43
N PRO A 195 0.72 3.53 -3.33
CA PRO A 195 1.14 2.14 -3.17
C PRO A 195 0.56 1.33 -4.33
N GLY A 196 1.40 0.51 -4.96
CA GLY A 196 1.00 -0.24 -6.14
C GLY A 196 2.00 -1.32 -6.47
N HIS A 197 1.79 -1.92 -7.61
CA HIS A 197 2.60 -3.00 -8.15
C HIS A 197 3.58 -2.45 -9.18
N TYR A 198 4.68 -3.17 -9.37
CA TYR A 198 5.64 -2.90 -10.42
C TYR A 198 5.84 -4.16 -11.26
N THR A 199 5.96 -4.00 -12.57
CA THR A 199 6.30 -5.10 -13.48
C THR A 199 7.27 -4.63 -14.55
N SER A 200 8.22 -5.50 -14.90
CA SER A 200 9.07 -5.40 -16.09
C SER A 200 8.92 -6.62 -17.00
N ALA A 201 7.96 -7.51 -16.68
CA ALA A 201 7.81 -8.81 -17.32
C ALA A 201 7.03 -8.76 -18.65
N LEU A 202 6.34 -7.65 -18.94
CA LEU A 202 5.57 -7.52 -20.17
C LEU A 202 6.52 -7.35 -21.37
N PRO A 203 6.40 -8.15 -22.45
CA PRO A 203 7.32 -8.09 -23.59
C PRO A 203 7.48 -6.69 -24.19
N GLU A 204 6.39 -5.92 -24.29
CA GLU A 204 6.42 -4.57 -24.90
C GLU A 204 7.18 -3.54 -24.04
N LEU A 205 7.37 -3.82 -22.74
CA LEU A 205 8.18 -2.97 -21.87
C LEU A 205 9.68 -3.07 -22.19
N GLN A 206 10.12 -4.16 -22.82
CA GLN A 206 11.52 -4.38 -23.20
C GLN A 206 12.48 -4.14 -22.01
N GLY A 207 12.11 -4.58 -20.80
CA GLY A 207 12.88 -4.38 -19.57
C GLY A 207 12.65 -3.06 -18.83
N LEU A 208 11.81 -2.15 -19.33
CA LEU A 208 11.36 -0.99 -18.56
C LEU A 208 10.41 -1.40 -17.43
N ARG A 209 10.45 -0.66 -16.33
CA ARG A 209 9.52 -0.84 -15.22
C ARG A 209 8.25 -0.04 -15.43
N LEU A 210 7.11 -0.72 -15.35
CA LEU A 210 5.77 -0.15 -15.28
C LEU A 210 5.25 -0.21 -13.83
N HIS A 211 4.75 0.90 -13.32
CA HIS A 211 3.95 0.96 -12.09
C HIS A 211 2.46 0.95 -12.43
N TYR A 212 1.68 0.28 -11.59
CA TYR A 212 0.23 0.34 -11.66
C TYR A 212 -0.39 0.09 -10.29
N GLN A 213 -1.55 0.69 -10.06
CA GLN A 213 -2.39 0.35 -8.93
C GLN A 213 -3.54 -0.53 -9.42
N TYR A 214 -3.82 -1.60 -8.70
CA TYR A 214 -4.85 -2.57 -9.08
C TYR A 214 -5.67 -2.95 -7.86
N TRP A 215 -6.99 -2.86 -8.00
CA TRP A 215 -7.94 -3.34 -7.01
C TRP A 215 -8.77 -4.45 -7.64
N PRO A 216 -8.57 -5.71 -7.21
CA PRO A 216 -9.39 -6.81 -7.68
C PRO A 216 -10.83 -6.66 -7.16
N GLU A 217 -11.76 -7.28 -7.85
CA GLU A 217 -13.12 -7.46 -7.36
C GLU A 217 -13.10 -8.29 -6.07
N SER A 218 -13.64 -7.75 -4.97
CA SER A 218 -13.87 -8.53 -3.74
C SER A 218 -15.20 -9.26 -3.88
N LEU A 219 -15.15 -10.58 -4.09
CA LEU A 219 -16.36 -11.41 -3.88
C LEU A 219 -16.78 -11.25 -2.41
N PRO A 220 -18.07 -11.06 -2.10
CA PRO A 220 -18.54 -11.08 -0.72
C PRO A 220 -18.09 -12.39 -0.06
N GLN A 221 -17.37 -12.32 1.07
CA GLN A 221 -17.04 -13.49 1.87
C GLN A 221 -18.35 -14.19 2.27
N GLY A 222 -18.59 -15.41 1.75
CA GLY A 222 -19.72 -16.22 2.20
C GLY A 222 -20.44 -17.08 1.15
N GLN A 223 -20.07 -17.06 -0.14
CA GLN A 223 -20.68 -17.98 -1.11
C GLN A 223 -19.62 -18.87 -1.78
N PRO A 224 -19.43 -20.12 -1.32
CA PRO A 224 -18.70 -21.12 -2.06
C PRO A 224 -19.56 -21.60 -3.24
N ASN A 225 -18.95 -21.69 -4.43
CA ASN A 225 -19.52 -22.18 -5.69
C ASN A 225 -20.45 -21.23 -6.46
N HIS A 226 -19.85 -20.27 -7.18
CA HIS A 226 -20.29 -19.95 -8.54
C HIS A 226 -19.07 -19.79 -9.45
N PRO A 227 -18.99 -20.50 -10.60
CA PRO A 227 -17.93 -20.28 -11.57
C PRO A 227 -18.12 -18.90 -12.26
N PRO A 228 -17.04 -18.20 -12.67
CA PRO A 228 -17.16 -16.92 -13.34
C PRO A 228 -17.66 -17.12 -14.77
N ALA A 229 -18.95 -16.87 -15.02
CA ALA A 229 -19.59 -17.16 -16.30
C ALA A 229 -19.62 -15.98 -17.31
N GLN A 230 -19.03 -14.82 -17.03
CA GLN A 230 -19.03 -13.68 -17.97
C GLN A 230 -17.68 -12.92 -17.99
N PRO A 231 -17.27 -12.38 -19.16
CA PRO A 231 -16.06 -11.57 -19.28
C PRO A 231 -16.14 -10.34 -18.36
N ARG A 232 -15.13 -10.18 -17.49
CA ARG A 232 -15.08 -9.11 -16.49
C ARG A 232 -14.66 -7.80 -17.15
N THR A 233 -15.53 -6.79 -17.10
CA THR A 233 -15.21 -5.43 -17.57
C THR A 233 -14.51 -4.65 -16.46
N ALA A 234 -13.24 -4.30 -16.67
CA ALA A 234 -12.45 -3.47 -15.75
C ALA A 234 -12.64 -1.97 -16.00
N LEU A 235 -12.43 -1.14 -14.98
CA LEU A 235 -12.24 0.30 -15.17
C LEU A 235 -10.75 0.58 -15.37
N LEU A 236 -10.38 1.05 -16.56
CA LEU A 236 -9.01 1.47 -16.87
C LEU A 236 -8.88 2.98 -16.74
N LEU A 237 -8.24 3.44 -15.67
CA LEU A 237 -8.17 4.86 -15.31
C LEU A 237 -6.89 5.52 -15.87
N LEU A 238 -7.03 6.40 -16.86
CA LEU A 238 -5.91 7.16 -17.43
C LEU A 238 -5.77 8.56 -16.82
N HIS A 239 -4.68 8.77 -16.10
CA HIS A 239 -4.36 10.08 -15.53
C HIS A 239 -3.92 11.08 -16.63
N PRO A 240 -4.10 12.40 -16.43
CA PRO A 240 -3.55 13.42 -17.33
C PRO A 240 -2.01 13.39 -17.42
N PRO A 241 -1.41 13.96 -18.47
CA PRO A 241 0.06 13.94 -18.67
C PRO A 241 0.89 14.60 -17.58
N TRP A 242 0.27 15.46 -16.77
CA TRP A 242 0.90 16.22 -15.69
C TRP A 242 0.70 15.58 -14.32
N HIS A 243 0.06 14.42 -14.28
CA HIS A 243 -0.33 13.69 -13.08
C HIS A 243 0.23 12.26 -13.12
N TRP A 244 -0.09 11.48 -12.09
CA TRP A 244 0.16 10.05 -12.00
C TRP A 244 -1.01 9.36 -11.31
N SER A 245 -1.00 8.04 -11.22
CA SER A 245 -2.10 7.21 -10.75
C SER A 245 -2.58 7.52 -9.33
N ALA A 246 -1.76 8.15 -8.46
CA ALA A 246 -2.23 8.61 -7.14
C ALA A 246 -3.34 9.64 -7.24
N TRP A 247 -3.43 10.36 -8.36
CA TRP A 247 -4.48 11.32 -8.64
C TRP A 247 -5.88 10.71 -8.53
N TRP A 248 -6.00 9.41 -8.81
CA TRP A 248 -7.27 8.70 -8.70
C TRP A 248 -7.68 8.37 -7.26
N ALA A 249 -6.83 8.62 -6.25
CA ALA A 249 -7.09 8.21 -4.86
C ALA A 249 -8.48 8.61 -4.33
N PRO A 250 -8.99 9.85 -4.54
CA PRO A 250 -10.33 10.21 -4.10
C PRO A 250 -11.43 9.38 -4.78
N LEU A 251 -11.29 9.16 -6.09
CA LEU A 251 -12.23 8.34 -6.86
C LEU A 251 -12.21 6.88 -6.40
N LEU A 252 -11.01 6.34 -6.17
CA LEU A 252 -10.77 4.97 -5.72
C LEU A 252 -11.31 4.71 -4.31
N GLN A 253 -11.21 5.70 -3.42
CA GLN A 253 -11.76 5.61 -2.06
C GLN A 253 -13.29 5.58 -2.05
N ALA A 254 -13.91 6.24 -3.02
CA ALA A 254 -15.35 6.39 -3.07
C ALA A 254 -16.03 5.37 -4.01
N LEU A 255 -15.27 4.70 -4.86
CA LEU A 255 -15.74 3.53 -5.59
C LEU A 255 -16.12 2.41 -4.59
N PRO A 256 -17.30 1.79 -4.73
CA PRO A 256 -17.65 0.65 -3.90
C PRO A 256 -16.63 -0.46 -4.10
N ARG A 257 -15.92 -0.80 -3.01
CA ARG A 257 -14.87 -1.83 -3.02
C ARG A 257 -15.45 -3.14 -3.54
N GLY A 258 -14.87 -3.66 -4.62
CA GLY A 258 -15.25 -4.94 -5.18
C GLY A 258 -16.44 -4.94 -6.14
N ALA A 259 -16.93 -3.79 -6.61
CA ALA A 259 -17.97 -3.75 -7.65
C ALA A 259 -17.40 -4.04 -9.06
N TYR A 260 -16.18 -3.59 -9.33
CA TYR A 260 -15.47 -3.79 -10.59
C TYR A 260 -13.97 -3.88 -10.32
N PRO A 261 -13.21 -4.66 -11.11
CA PRO A 261 -11.76 -4.54 -11.14
C PRO A 261 -11.37 -3.13 -11.60
N VAL A 262 -10.50 -2.46 -10.85
CA VAL A 262 -10.03 -1.12 -11.19
C VAL A 262 -8.53 -1.14 -11.40
N LEU A 263 -8.08 -0.63 -12.54
CA LEU A 263 -6.69 -0.57 -12.93
C LEU A 263 -6.31 0.88 -13.24
N ALA A 264 -5.32 1.40 -12.52
CA ALA A 264 -4.77 2.74 -12.70
C ALA A 264 -3.25 2.64 -12.94
N PRO A 265 -2.81 2.52 -14.20
CA PRO A 265 -1.38 2.45 -14.54
C PRO A 265 -0.74 3.85 -14.57
N ASP A 266 0.53 3.92 -14.19
CA ASP A 266 1.41 5.01 -14.61
C ASP A 266 2.00 4.60 -15.96
N LEU A 267 1.61 5.24 -17.06
CA LEU A 267 2.17 4.90 -18.37
C LEU A 267 3.70 5.10 -18.38
N VAL A 268 4.44 4.30 -19.14
CA VAL A 268 5.89 4.48 -19.29
C VAL A 268 6.19 5.90 -19.80
N GLY A 269 7.04 6.65 -19.12
CA GLY A 269 7.23 8.09 -19.32
C GLY A 269 6.60 8.97 -18.25
N TRP A 270 5.57 8.46 -17.57
CA TRP A 270 4.80 9.20 -16.58
C TRP A 270 4.87 8.54 -15.20
N GLY A 271 4.53 9.31 -14.16
CA GLY A 271 4.42 8.83 -12.79
C GLY A 271 5.64 8.05 -12.31
N ARG A 272 5.41 6.91 -11.66
CA ARG A 272 6.40 6.03 -11.03
C ARG A 272 7.03 5.03 -11.99
N SER A 273 6.53 4.96 -13.22
CA SER A 273 7.12 4.17 -14.31
C SER A 273 8.42 4.80 -14.82
N ASP A 274 9.24 3.96 -15.44
CA ASP A 274 10.48 4.39 -16.06
C ASP A 274 10.21 5.37 -17.21
N LYS A 275 11.15 6.28 -17.45
CA LYS A 275 11.04 7.36 -18.43
C LYS A 275 12.13 7.21 -19.48
N PRO A 276 11.80 6.74 -20.70
CA PRO A 276 12.74 6.69 -21.80
C PRO A 276 13.35 8.07 -22.05
N LYS A 277 14.66 8.12 -22.32
CA LYS A 277 15.37 9.37 -22.58
C LYS A 277 15.05 9.97 -23.95
N LYS A 278 14.58 9.16 -24.90
CA LYS A 278 14.33 9.56 -26.30
C LYS A 278 12.83 9.70 -26.56
N SER A 279 12.39 10.90 -26.96
CA SER A 279 10.99 11.20 -27.30
C SER A 279 10.34 10.24 -28.31
N PRO A 280 11.03 9.77 -29.39
CA PRO A 280 10.45 8.82 -30.36
C PRO A 280 10.04 7.46 -29.79
N TRP A 281 10.38 7.15 -28.54
CA TRP A 281 9.88 5.94 -27.87
C TRP A 281 8.37 6.01 -27.61
N HIS A 282 7.82 7.21 -27.40
CA HIS A 282 6.41 7.44 -27.08
C HIS A 282 5.51 7.29 -28.32
N ASP A 283 5.14 6.04 -28.62
CA ASP A 283 4.21 5.66 -29.69
C ASP A 283 2.87 5.16 -29.12
N ALA A 284 1.74 5.65 -29.67
CA ALA A 284 0.41 5.35 -29.14
C ALA A 284 0.09 3.85 -29.23
N ALA A 285 0.48 3.22 -30.34
CA ALA A 285 0.26 1.80 -30.54
C ALA A 285 1.07 0.96 -29.54
N ARG A 286 2.32 1.35 -29.24
CA ARG A 286 3.14 0.76 -28.17
C ARG A 286 2.47 0.84 -26.81
N HIS A 287 2.00 2.03 -26.41
CA HIS A 287 1.30 2.19 -25.13
C HIS A 287 0.03 1.36 -25.05
N ALA A 288 -0.76 1.30 -26.13
CA ALA A 288 -1.93 0.42 -26.20
C ALA A 288 -1.54 -1.07 -26.02
N ARG A 289 -0.48 -1.55 -26.68
CA ARG A 289 0.02 -2.92 -26.50
C ARG A 289 0.47 -3.20 -25.06
N ILE A 290 1.16 -2.27 -24.40
CA ILE A 290 1.55 -2.39 -22.99
C ILE A 290 0.30 -2.55 -22.10
N LEU A 291 -0.72 -1.72 -22.31
CA LEU A 291 -1.97 -1.77 -21.54
C LEU A 291 -2.72 -3.09 -21.76
N LEU A 292 -2.82 -3.56 -23.00
CA LEU A 292 -3.45 -4.84 -23.32
C LEU A 292 -2.70 -6.03 -22.69
N GLN A 293 -1.36 -6.04 -22.76
CA GLN A 293 -0.54 -7.06 -22.09
C GLN A 293 -0.70 -7.01 -20.56
N LEU A 294 -0.82 -5.83 -19.96
CA LEU A 294 -1.08 -5.68 -18.53
C LEU A 294 -2.47 -6.23 -18.16
N LEU A 295 -3.50 -5.89 -18.95
CA LEU A 295 -4.84 -6.42 -18.77
C LEU A 295 -4.86 -7.96 -18.85
N ASP A 296 -4.14 -8.54 -19.82
CA ASP A 296 -4.01 -10.00 -19.97
C ASP A 296 -3.30 -10.65 -18.78
N ALA A 297 -2.20 -10.05 -18.31
CA ALA A 297 -1.48 -10.53 -17.13
C ALA A 297 -2.34 -10.51 -15.85
N LEU A 298 -3.34 -9.61 -15.79
CA LEU A 298 -4.30 -9.50 -14.69
C LEU A 298 -5.60 -10.29 -14.93
N GLY A 299 -5.74 -10.99 -16.05
CA GLY A 299 -6.93 -11.75 -16.40
C GLY A 299 -8.16 -10.91 -16.78
N LEU A 300 -7.96 -9.65 -17.18
CA LEU A 300 -9.01 -8.68 -17.51
C LEU A 300 -9.28 -8.70 -19.02
N ARG A 301 -10.45 -9.19 -19.43
CA ARG A 301 -10.78 -9.40 -20.84
C ARG A 301 -11.42 -8.19 -21.50
N GLN A 302 -12.33 -7.50 -20.82
CA GLN A 302 -12.95 -6.27 -21.29
C GLN A 302 -12.63 -5.09 -20.36
N PHE A 303 -12.72 -3.87 -20.86
CA PHE A 303 -12.49 -2.68 -20.07
C PHE A 303 -13.29 -1.47 -20.57
N THR A 304 -13.65 -0.58 -19.64
CA THR A 304 -14.12 0.77 -19.92
C THR A 304 -12.98 1.74 -19.63
N LEU A 305 -12.62 2.56 -20.62
CA LEU A 305 -11.61 3.59 -20.44
C LEU A 305 -12.20 4.75 -19.65
N VAL A 306 -11.52 5.21 -18.60
CA VAL A 306 -11.91 6.39 -17.83
C VAL A 306 -10.82 7.44 -17.94
N SER A 307 -11.18 8.66 -18.33
CA SER A 307 -10.23 9.76 -18.49
C SER A 307 -10.80 11.08 -18.03
N LEU A 308 -9.95 11.98 -17.54
CA LEU A 308 -10.30 13.38 -17.31
C LEU A 308 -10.06 14.21 -18.58
N GLU A 309 -11.03 15.05 -18.95
CA GLU A 309 -10.89 16.06 -20.00
C GLU A 309 -10.66 17.45 -19.39
N GLY A 310 -9.52 18.08 -19.72
CA GLY A 310 -9.09 19.38 -19.20
C GLY A 310 -8.72 20.38 -20.30
N ALA A 311 -8.22 21.57 -19.94
CA ALA A 311 -7.60 22.51 -20.89
C ALA A 311 -6.13 22.14 -21.08
N GLY A 312 -5.83 21.32 -22.09
CA GLY A 312 -4.46 20.89 -22.40
C GLY A 312 -4.43 19.64 -23.28
N PRO A 313 -3.24 19.22 -23.74
CA PRO A 313 -3.10 17.98 -24.52
C PRO A 313 -3.56 16.78 -23.67
N SER A 314 -4.46 15.97 -24.22
CA SER A 314 -4.95 14.75 -23.59
C SER A 314 -4.40 13.53 -24.31
N LEU A 315 -3.81 12.59 -23.57
CA LEU A 315 -3.38 11.28 -24.10
C LEU A 315 -4.57 10.36 -24.37
N ALA A 316 -5.70 10.61 -23.70
CA ALA A 316 -6.83 9.68 -23.69
C ALA A 316 -7.45 9.46 -25.08
N PRO A 317 -7.71 10.47 -25.93
CA PRO A 317 -8.28 10.24 -27.27
C PRO A 317 -7.34 9.43 -28.17
N VAL A 318 -6.04 9.73 -28.13
CA VAL A 318 -5.01 9.04 -28.93
C VAL A 318 -4.90 7.57 -28.50
N LEU A 319 -4.83 7.31 -27.18
CA LEU A 319 -4.76 5.96 -26.65
C LEU A 319 -6.05 5.18 -26.83
N LEU A 320 -7.21 5.83 -26.68
CA LEU A 320 -8.50 5.23 -26.97
C LEU A 320 -8.54 4.73 -28.42
N GLN A 321 -8.10 5.55 -29.37
CA GLN A 321 -8.07 5.18 -30.77
C GLN A 321 -7.09 4.03 -31.03
N ALA A 322 -5.89 4.04 -30.44
CA ALA A 322 -4.92 2.96 -30.56
C ALA A 322 -5.43 1.63 -29.93
N LEU A 323 -6.10 1.71 -28.78
CA LEU A 323 -6.73 0.55 -28.11
C LEU A 323 -7.89 -0.01 -28.94
N ALA A 324 -8.74 0.87 -29.49
CA ALA A 324 -9.86 0.47 -30.34
C ALA A 324 -9.40 -0.15 -31.66
N GLN A 325 -8.23 0.25 -32.19
CA GLN A 325 -7.63 -0.39 -33.37
C GLN A 325 -7.06 -1.77 -33.07
N ALA A 326 -6.37 -1.89 -31.94
CA ALA A 326 -5.72 -3.13 -31.57
C ALA A 326 -6.76 -4.20 -31.20
N GLU A 327 -7.76 -3.85 -30.38
CA GLU A 327 -8.70 -4.81 -29.79
C GLU A 327 -10.09 -4.18 -29.54
N PRO A 328 -10.88 -3.87 -30.58
CA PRO A 328 -12.16 -3.16 -30.44
C PRO A 328 -13.18 -3.91 -29.57
N GLU A 329 -13.21 -5.23 -29.64
CA GLU A 329 -14.14 -6.09 -28.87
C GLU A 329 -13.88 -6.09 -27.36
N ARG A 330 -12.67 -5.68 -26.94
CA ARG A 330 -12.30 -5.57 -25.53
C ARG A 330 -12.74 -4.23 -24.92
N LEU A 331 -12.93 -3.21 -25.76
CA LEU A 331 -13.29 -1.86 -25.32
C LEU A 331 -14.81 -1.74 -25.15
N ALA A 332 -15.27 -1.91 -23.91
CA ALA A 332 -16.69 -1.84 -23.55
C ALA A 332 -17.25 -0.40 -23.66
N GLY A 333 -16.40 0.61 -23.45
CA GLY A 333 -16.75 2.00 -23.72
C GLY A 333 -15.77 3.00 -23.14
N TRP A 334 -16.16 4.28 -23.18
CA TRP A 334 -15.33 5.40 -22.75
C TRP A 334 -16.13 6.35 -21.86
N LEU A 335 -15.62 6.58 -20.65
CA LEU A 335 -16.15 7.53 -19.69
C LEU A 335 -15.23 8.74 -19.54
N ARG A 336 -15.74 9.91 -19.89
CA ARG A 336 -15.07 11.20 -19.75
C ARG A 336 -15.53 11.91 -18.50
N LEU A 337 -14.58 12.31 -17.67
CA LEU A 337 -14.81 13.18 -16.52
C LEU A 337 -14.49 14.62 -16.92
N LEU A 338 -15.42 15.56 -16.69
CA LEU A 338 -15.31 16.97 -17.10
C LEU A 338 -15.35 17.89 -15.87
N PRO A 339 -14.46 18.90 -15.74
CA PRO A 339 -14.59 19.93 -14.72
C PRO A 339 -15.84 20.81 -14.99
N ALA A 340 -16.65 21.08 -13.98
CA ALA A 340 -17.93 21.80 -14.12
C ALA A 340 -17.87 23.16 -14.84
N GLN A 341 -16.73 23.85 -14.84
CA GLN A 341 -16.59 25.18 -15.45
C GLN A 341 -16.58 25.17 -16.99
N LYS A 342 -16.41 24.02 -17.65
CA LYS A 342 -16.27 23.91 -19.12
C LYS A 342 -17.56 23.61 -19.90
N MET A 343 -18.73 23.76 -19.28
CA MET A 343 -20.01 23.66 -20.00
C MET A 343 -20.47 24.98 -20.66
N SER A 344 -19.57 25.94 -20.90
CA SER A 344 -19.89 27.15 -21.68
C SER A 344 -19.56 26.93 -23.16
N ALA A 345 -20.61 26.82 -23.98
CA ALA A 345 -20.75 27.06 -25.41
C ALA A 345 -19.49 27.01 -26.32
N GLN A 346 -19.56 26.17 -27.38
CA GLN A 346 -18.66 26.06 -28.56
C GLN A 346 -17.48 25.10 -28.35
N SER A 347 -17.49 23.84 -28.83
CA SER A 347 -17.73 23.40 -30.20
C SER A 347 -18.52 22.09 -30.29
N ALA A 348 -19.83 22.21 -30.51
CA ALA A 348 -20.55 21.20 -31.27
C ALA A 348 -20.17 21.38 -32.76
N PRO A 349 -19.78 20.33 -33.52
CA PRO A 349 -19.77 20.45 -34.97
C PRO A 349 -21.21 20.71 -35.42
N ALA A 350 -21.41 21.80 -36.15
CA ALA A 350 -22.69 22.15 -36.72
C ALA A 350 -23.18 21.06 -37.69
N ALA A 351 -24.47 20.76 -37.61
CA ALA A 351 -25.24 19.81 -38.41
C ALA A 351 -25.07 18.31 -38.08
N GLN A 352 -25.66 17.88 -36.96
CA GLN A 352 -26.76 16.91 -36.96
C GLN A 352 -27.60 17.11 -35.70
N GLN A 353 -28.91 16.93 -35.83
CA GLN A 353 -29.95 17.20 -34.83
C GLN A 353 -29.66 16.56 -33.46
N PRO A 354 -30.20 17.08 -32.34
CA PRO A 354 -30.12 16.40 -31.06
C PRO A 354 -30.75 14.99 -31.17
N LEU A 355 -29.92 13.96 -31.10
CA LEU A 355 -30.34 12.62 -30.70
C LEU A 355 -30.47 12.65 -29.17
N TRP A 356 -31.46 13.31 -28.58
CA TRP A 356 -32.76 12.70 -28.31
C TRP A 356 -33.72 13.75 -27.73
N PRO A 357 -35.05 13.66 -27.97
CA PRO A 357 -36.03 14.45 -27.26
C PRO A 357 -36.06 14.02 -25.79
N VAL A 358 -35.76 14.93 -24.86
CA VAL A 358 -36.03 14.70 -23.44
C VAL A 358 -37.55 14.66 -23.26
N ALA A 359 -38.12 13.47 -23.40
CA ALA A 359 -39.43 13.13 -22.88
C ALA A 359 -39.23 12.26 -21.62
N PRO A 360 -39.98 12.52 -20.53
CA PRO A 360 -39.88 11.77 -19.29
C PRO A 360 -40.49 10.38 -19.49
N GLY A 361 -39.68 9.40 -19.87
CA GLY A 361 -40.14 8.05 -20.15
C GLY A 361 -39.02 7.03 -20.05
N ARG A 362 -39.08 6.20 -19.01
CA ARG A 362 -38.31 4.97 -18.71
C ARG A 362 -37.27 4.54 -19.76
N MET A 363 -35.99 4.64 -19.41
CA MET A 363 -34.93 3.76 -19.90
C MET A 363 -34.34 2.94 -18.73
N ASP A 364 -33.93 1.72 -19.08
CA ASP A 364 -33.95 0.47 -18.32
C ASP A 364 -32.82 0.28 -17.27
N LYS A 365 -33.07 -0.56 -16.26
CA LYS A 365 -32.36 -0.72 -14.97
C LYS A 365 -31.04 -1.52 -15.02
N ARG A 366 -30.13 -1.26 -15.96
CA ARG A 366 -28.78 -1.89 -15.96
C ARG A 366 -27.67 -0.84 -15.91
N TRP A 367 -27.40 -0.40 -14.68
CA TRP A 367 -26.18 0.18 -14.10
C TRP A 367 -25.28 1.06 -15.00
N SER A 368 -25.29 2.37 -14.73
CA SER A 368 -24.35 3.35 -15.32
C SER A 368 -23.26 3.71 -14.30
N VAL A 369 -22.01 3.31 -14.58
CA VAL A 369 -20.79 3.73 -13.85
C VAL A 369 -20.70 5.27 -13.75
N ALA A 370 -21.24 5.99 -14.73
CA ALA A 370 -21.28 7.45 -14.74
C ALA A 370 -22.17 8.04 -13.63
N ALA A 371 -23.31 7.41 -13.29
CA ALA A 371 -24.23 7.92 -12.27
C ALA A 371 -23.75 7.69 -10.82
N HIS A 372 -22.79 6.79 -10.63
CA HIS A 372 -22.21 6.45 -9.33
C HIS A 372 -20.94 7.28 -9.06
N LEU A 373 -20.04 7.41 -10.04
CA LEU A 373 -18.83 8.23 -9.91
C LEU A 373 -19.15 9.72 -9.64
N GLY A 374 -20.31 10.21 -10.11
CA GLY A 374 -20.77 11.59 -9.88
C GLY A 374 -21.13 11.91 -8.42
N ARG A 375 -21.29 10.91 -7.55
CA ARG A 375 -21.62 11.09 -6.12
C ARG A 375 -20.45 10.79 -5.19
N CYS A 376 -19.35 10.32 -5.77
CA CYS A 376 -18.20 9.72 -5.09
C CYS A 376 -16.99 10.67 -5.06
N LEU A 377 -17.20 11.98 -5.15
CA LEU A 377 -16.10 12.94 -5.16
C LEU A 377 -16.28 13.99 -4.07
N PRO A 378 -15.22 14.30 -3.30
CA PRO A 378 -15.31 15.25 -2.21
C PRO A 378 -15.58 16.67 -2.74
N ALA A 379 -16.40 17.38 -1.98
CA ALA A 379 -16.47 18.83 -1.92
C ALA A 379 -15.07 19.45 -1.76
N GLY A 380 -14.70 20.42 -2.61
CA GLY A 380 -13.52 21.28 -2.37
C GLY A 380 -12.14 20.63 -2.57
N ALA A 381 -11.91 19.85 -3.63
CA ALA A 381 -10.53 19.58 -4.05
C ALA A 381 -9.94 20.87 -4.63
N ASP A 382 -9.27 21.65 -3.77
CA ASP A 382 -8.67 22.92 -4.15
C ASP A 382 -7.75 22.72 -5.36
N GLN A 383 -7.78 23.67 -6.30
CA GLN A 383 -6.84 23.72 -7.42
C GLN A 383 -5.39 23.52 -6.93
N GLU A 384 -5.08 23.98 -5.72
CA GLU A 384 -3.78 23.85 -5.07
C GLU A 384 -3.37 22.39 -4.78
N TRP A 385 -4.26 21.50 -4.35
CA TRP A 385 -3.93 20.07 -4.20
C TRP A 385 -3.72 19.38 -5.57
N LEU A 386 -4.54 19.73 -6.56
CA LEU A 386 -4.39 19.26 -7.94
C LEU A 386 -3.10 19.77 -8.61
N LEU A 387 -2.62 20.95 -8.21
CA LEU A 387 -1.38 21.59 -8.65
C LEU A 387 -0.15 21.07 -7.87
N GLN A 388 -0.30 20.73 -6.59
CA GLN A 388 0.74 20.08 -5.76
C GLN A 388 0.92 18.60 -6.14
N ALA A 389 -0.10 17.97 -6.73
CA ALA A 389 -0.04 16.65 -7.36
C ALA A 389 0.54 16.68 -8.80
N ALA A 390 1.31 17.70 -9.17
CA ALA A 390 2.07 17.71 -10.42
C ALA A 390 3.15 16.62 -10.38
N ALA A 391 3.13 15.69 -11.35
CA ALA A 391 4.04 14.55 -11.39
C ALA A 391 5.49 15.04 -11.37
N PRO A 392 6.29 14.63 -10.37
CA PRO A 392 7.69 15.01 -10.36
C PRO A 392 8.45 14.32 -11.50
N TYR A 393 9.24 15.10 -12.22
CA TYR A 393 10.16 14.58 -13.21
C TYR A 393 11.50 14.20 -12.57
N PRO A 394 12.27 13.27 -13.16
CA PRO A 394 13.57 12.84 -12.62
C PRO A 394 14.59 13.97 -12.52
N SER A 395 14.45 15.03 -13.33
CA SER A 395 15.29 16.22 -13.28
C SER A 395 14.61 17.42 -13.96
N ALA A 396 15.06 18.63 -13.64
CA ALA A 396 14.61 19.86 -14.31
C ALA A 396 14.96 19.89 -15.80
N ALA A 397 16.01 19.18 -16.23
CA ALA A 397 16.35 19.03 -17.65
C ALA A 397 15.34 18.11 -18.37
N HIS A 398 14.96 16.99 -17.73
CA HIS A 398 13.92 16.12 -18.26
C HIS A 398 12.57 16.84 -18.27
N ALA A 399 12.20 17.57 -17.20
CA ALA A 399 10.99 18.39 -17.17
C ALA A 399 10.95 19.43 -18.30
N ARG A 400 12.07 20.14 -18.56
CA ARG A 400 12.16 21.12 -19.65
C ARG A 400 12.09 20.45 -21.02
N HIS A 401 12.75 19.32 -21.23
CA HIS A 401 12.65 18.55 -22.46
C HIS A 401 11.21 18.03 -22.66
N TRP A 402 10.55 17.61 -21.59
CA TRP A 402 9.16 17.16 -21.56
C TRP A 402 8.18 18.28 -21.89
N LEU A 403 8.41 19.48 -21.34
CA LEU A 403 7.61 20.70 -21.58
C LEU A 403 7.86 21.30 -22.97
N ALA A 404 9.10 21.30 -23.45
CA ALA A 404 9.50 21.90 -24.73
C ALA A 404 9.27 20.96 -25.92
N GLY A 405 9.30 19.65 -25.68
CA GLY A 405 9.42 18.64 -26.71
C GLY A 405 8.13 18.12 -27.32
N GLN A 406 7.00 18.84 -27.18
CA GLN A 406 5.68 18.48 -27.74
C GLN A 406 5.52 16.96 -27.89
N LEU A 407 5.18 16.25 -26.80
CA LEU A 407 4.67 14.89 -26.85
C LEU A 407 3.32 14.87 -27.58
N GLN A 408 3.31 15.28 -28.85
CA GLN A 408 2.44 14.65 -29.81
C GLN A 408 2.95 13.22 -29.84
N MET A 409 2.28 12.33 -29.09
CA MET A 409 2.25 10.94 -29.51
C MET A 409 1.97 11.00 -31.01
N PRO A 410 2.92 10.59 -31.89
CA PRO A 410 2.78 10.85 -33.30
C PRO A 410 1.44 10.25 -33.72
N ALA A 411 0.55 11.12 -34.21
CA ALA A 411 -0.77 10.75 -34.66
C ALA A 411 -0.65 10.05 -36.03
N ASN A 412 0.19 9.01 -36.14
CA ASN A 412 0.07 7.98 -37.17
C ASN A 412 -1.16 7.11 -36.84
N LEU A 413 -2.26 7.79 -36.55
CA LEU A 413 -3.59 7.28 -36.42
C LEU A 413 -4.16 7.32 -37.85
N PRO A 414 -4.92 6.30 -38.27
CA PRO A 414 -5.55 6.25 -39.58
C PRO A 414 -6.37 7.52 -39.84
N SER A 415 -6.52 7.84 -41.12
CA SER A 415 -7.27 9.00 -41.64
C SER A 415 -8.74 9.05 -41.21
N HIS A 416 -9.26 7.96 -40.61
CA HIS A 416 -10.61 7.90 -40.06
C HIS A 416 -10.57 7.55 -38.57
N PRO A 417 -11.14 8.40 -37.68
CA PRO A 417 -11.28 8.08 -36.28
C PRO A 417 -12.15 6.83 -36.11
N ILE A 418 -11.71 5.86 -35.31
CA ILE A 418 -12.60 4.80 -34.86
C ILE A 418 -13.58 5.44 -33.89
N ALA A 419 -14.81 5.65 -34.37
CA ALA A 419 -15.89 6.12 -33.53
C ALA A 419 -16.41 4.94 -32.72
N LEU A 420 -16.17 4.94 -31.41
CA LEU A 420 -17.03 4.19 -30.51
C LEU A 420 -18.46 4.66 -30.76
N PRO A 421 -19.44 3.77 -30.86
CA PRO A 421 -20.80 4.21 -31.13
C PRO A 421 -21.31 5.03 -29.92
N PRO A 422 -22.18 6.04 -30.13
CA PRO A 422 -22.53 7.03 -29.10
C PRO A 422 -23.02 6.41 -27.78
N GLU A 423 -23.69 5.25 -27.84
CA GLU A 423 -24.18 4.51 -26.68
C GLU A 423 -23.08 3.92 -25.78
N ARG A 424 -21.83 3.84 -26.28
CA ARG A 424 -20.64 3.41 -25.52
C ARG A 424 -19.76 4.58 -25.07
N GLN A 425 -20.24 5.82 -25.24
CA GLN A 425 -19.55 7.03 -24.83
C GLN A 425 -20.37 7.75 -23.76
N TRP A 426 -19.74 8.02 -22.62
CA TRP A 426 -20.37 8.71 -21.50
C TRP A 426 -19.56 9.91 -21.07
N GLN A 427 -20.26 10.94 -20.62
CA GLN A 427 -19.64 12.14 -20.06
C GLN A 427 -20.24 12.41 -18.68
N LEU A 428 -19.40 12.78 -17.74
CA LEU A 428 -19.79 13.12 -16.38
C LEU A 428 -19.16 14.45 -15.99
N ALA A 429 -20.01 15.44 -15.70
CA ALA A 429 -19.58 16.72 -15.16
C ALA A 429 -19.32 16.61 -13.64
N LEU A 430 -18.18 17.11 -13.20
CA LEU A 430 -17.74 17.16 -11.82
C LEU A 430 -18.13 18.52 -11.23
N GLN A 431 -19.21 18.57 -10.45
CA GLN A 431 -19.62 19.81 -9.77
C GLN A 431 -18.87 20.01 -8.44
N PRO A 432 -18.32 21.20 -8.16
CA PRO A 432 -17.78 21.52 -6.85
C PRO A 432 -18.91 21.74 -5.85
N ALA A 433 -18.84 21.10 -4.70
CA ALA A 433 -19.77 21.32 -3.59
C ALA A 433 -19.09 22.13 -2.47
N GLY A 434 -19.18 23.46 -2.51
CA GLY A 434 -18.87 24.34 -1.35
C GLY A 434 -17.40 24.43 -0.87
N PRO A 435 -17.09 25.39 0.03
CA PRO A 435 -15.72 25.90 0.22
C PRO A 435 -14.98 25.45 1.48
N ALA A 436 -15.56 24.69 2.40
CA ALA A 436 -14.87 24.32 3.65
C ALA A 436 -15.52 23.12 4.33
N ALA A 437 -14.73 22.05 4.52
CA ALA A 437 -14.86 20.93 5.46
C ALA A 437 -14.75 19.54 4.79
N TRP A 438 -13.84 18.71 5.31
CA TRP A 438 -13.96 17.24 5.25
C TRP A 438 -15.14 16.82 6.16
N PRO A 439 -16.02 15.84 5.83
CA PRO A 439 -15.88 14.50 6.47
C PRO A 439 -16.68 13.28 5.86
N GLY A 440 -16.26 12.05 6.23
CA GLY A 440 -17.11 10.89 6.61
C GLY A 440 -18.03 10.15 5.61
N LEU A 441 -17.84 8.83 5.46
CA LEU A 441 -18.74 7.89 4.74
C LEU A 441 -20.10 7.68 5.45
N PRO A 442 -21.20 7.32 4.73
CA PRO A 442 -22.50 7.00 5.34
C PRO A 442 -22.48 5.66 6.10
N PRO A 443 -23.35 5.47 7.10
CA PRO A 443 -23.28 4.30 7.99
C PRO A 443 -23.71 2.98 7.31
N PRO A 444 -23.14 1.83 7.73
CA PRO A 444 -23.29 0.52 7.08
C PRO A 444 -24.73 0.02 6.87
N GLN A 445 -25.65 0.45 7.74
CA GLN A 445 -27.06 0.03 7.73
C GLN A 445 -27.82 0.52 6.48
N ALA A 446 -27.38 1.65 5.89
CA ALA A 446 -27.95 2.17 4.65
C ALA A 446 -27.53 1.33 3.43
N ILE A 447 -26.34 0.72 3.48
CA ILE A 447 -25.77 -0.11 2.41
C ILE A 447 -26.43 -1.50 2.40
N ASP A 448 -26.70 -2.10 3.57
CA ASP A 448 -27.42 -3.38 3.71
C ASP A 448 -28.88 -3.32 3.27
N ALA A 449 -29.55 -2.17 3.46
CA ALA A 449 -30.91 -1.96 2.97
C ALA A 449 -30.97 -1.90 1.43
N MET A 450 -29.90 -1.39 0.79
CA MET A 450 -29.79 -1.31 -0.67
C MET A 450 -29.53 -2.69 -1.30
N HIS A 451 -28.72 -3.53 -0.65
CA HIS A 451 -28.40 -4.87 -1.13
C HIS A 451 -29.60 -5.84 -1.08
N ARG A 452 -30.41 -5.82 -0.01
CA ARG A 452 -31.66 -6.62 0.08
C ARG A 452 -32.68 -6.30 -1.02
N ARG A 453 -32.72 -5.04 -1.46
CA ARG A 453 -33.58 -4.60 -2.58
C ARG A 453 -33.06 -5.05 -3.96
N TRP A 454 -31.75 -5.19 -4.11
CA TRP A 454 -31.12 -5.68 -5.35
C TRP A 454 -31.34 -7.18 -5.57
N LEU A 455 -31.24 -8.00 -4.51
CA LEU A 455 -31.54 -9.45 -4.55
C LEU A 455 -33.00 -9.75 -4.87
N ALA A 456 -33.95 -8.96 -4.35
CA ALA A 456 -35.37 -9.09 -4.67
C ALA A 456 -35.72 -8.75 -6.14
N HIS A 457 -34.82 -8.10 -6.88
CA HIS A 457 -35.02 -7.71 -8.28
C HIS A 457 -34.22 -8.56 -9.29
N ASN A 458 -33.14 -9.21 -8.85
CA ASN A 458 -32.22 -9.93 -9.74
C ASN A 458 -31.98 -11.40 -9.32
N GLY A 459 -32.59 -11.87 -8.22
CA GLY A 459 -32.66 -13.29 -7.91
C GLY A 459 -33.57 -14.03 -8.88
N PRO A 460 -33.42 -15.36 -9.06
CA PRO A 460 -34.26 -16.14 -9.95
C PRO A 460 -35.73 -16.02 -9.52
N GLY A 461 -36.57 -15.43 -10.38
CA GLY A 461 -38.00 -15.34 -10.15
C GLY A 461 -38.62 -16.74 -10.07
N PRO A 462 -39.62 -16.97 -9.21
CA PRO A 462 -40.28 -18.26 -9.11
C PRO A 462 -41.17 -18.47 -10.35
N GLY A 463 -40.95 -19.57 -11.06
CA GLY A 463 -41.87 -20.06 -12.09
C GLY A 463 -41.42 -19.84 -13.54
N ALA A 464 -40.49 -20.68 -13.98
CA ALA A 464 -40.44 -21.14 -15.36
C ALA A 464 -40.53 -22.69 -15.34
N ASP A 465 -41.61 -23.18 -14.74
CA ASP A 465 -42.11 -24.55 -14.87
C ASP A 465 -43.64 -24.44 -14.94
N SER A 466 -44.18 -24.26 -16.15
CA SER A 466 -45.46 -24.84 -16.59
C SER A 466 -45.87 -24.33 -17.97
N GLN A 467 -46.08 -25.32 -18.85
CA GLN A 467 -46.65 -25.31 -20.20
C GLN A 467 -45.72 -25.00 -21.38
#